data_AF-A0A812WGM2-F1
#
_entry.id   AF-A0A812WGM2-F1
#
_cell.length_a   1.000
_cell.length_b   1.000
_cell.length_c   1.000
_cell.angle_alpha   90.00
_cell.angle_beta   90.00
_cell.angle_gamma   90.00
#
_symmetry.space_group_name_H-M   'P 1'
#
loop_
_entity.id
_entity.type
_entity.pdbx_description
1 polymer ?
#
loop_
_entity_poly.entity_id
_entity_poly.type
_entity_poly.pdbx_seq_one_letter_code
_entity_poly.pdbx_strand_id
1 'polypeptide(L)'
;LELAVFFVVMKKPYEELFLTGDTSQTVSRAVEFRFCDLQSLFHHFNRSEKVPELDQLLINFRSHQKILALSHRGVVQPLELAFPHAIDKLAADTGHRDGVLPVIVKDVALEDARCTRKYS
;
A
#
# COMPACT_ATOMS: atom_id res chain seq x y z
N LEU A 1 13.14 6.75 13.68
CA LEU A 1 14.45 7.47 13.69
C LEU A 1 14.80 7.98 12.30
N GLU A 2 14.74 7.13 11.27
CA GLU A 2 15.09 7.50 9.88
C GLU A 2 14.26 8.67 9.33
N LEU A 3 12.93 8.63 9.48
CA LEU A 3 12.06 9.75 9.06
C LEU A 3 12.40 11.06 9.79
N ALA A 4 12.67 11.02 11.08
CA ALA A 4 13.07 12.22 11.84
C ALA A 4 14.41 12.79 11.34
N VAL A 5 15.38 11.92 11.03
CA VAL A 5 16.66 12.34 10.41
C VAL A 5 16.42 12.97 9.04
N PHE A 6 15.55 12.35 8.21
CA PHE A 6 15.15 12.91 6.93
C PHE A 6 14.60 14.34 7.08
N PHE A 7 13.65 14.56 8.01
CA PHE A 7 13.08 15.89 8.26
C PHE A 7 14.11 16.91 8.77
N VAL A 8 15.07 16.50 9.61
CA VAL A 8 16.13 17.40 10.11
C VAL A 8 17.13 17.80 9.00
N VAL A 9 17.46 16.88 8.10
CA VAL A 9 18.40 17.13 6.99
C VAL A 9 17.75 17.94 5.86
N MET A 10 16.46 17.74 5.64
CA MET A 10 15.69 18.48 4.64
C MET A 10 15.60 19.97 5.01
N LYS A 11 16.38 20.81 4.32
CA LYS A 11 16.37 22.28 4.48
C LYS A 11 15.20 22.97 3.77
N LYS A 12 14.17 22.22 3.41
CA LYS A 12 13.01 22.70 2.65
C LYS A 12 11.82 22.91 3.58
N PRO A 13 10.96 23.91 3.31
CA PRO A 13 9.72 24.07 4.06
C PRO A 13 8.87 22.80 3.89
N TYR A 14 8.28 22.34 5.00
CA TYR A 14 7.52 21.08 5.05
C TYR A 14 6.30 21.11 4.11
N GLU A 15 5.80 22.31 3.80
CA GLU A 15 4.69 22.58 2.88
C GLU A 15 5.03 22.25 1.42
N GLU A 16 6.31 22.14 1.06
CA GLU A 16 6.76 21.72 -0.29
C GLU A 16 6.95 20.20 -0.40
N LEU A 17 6.71 19.43 0.67
CA LEU A 17 6.97 18.00 0.70
C LEU A 17 5.73 17.19 0.29
N PHE A 18 5.88 16.40 -0.76
CA PHE A 18 4.90 15.38 -1.17
C PHE A 18 5.46 13.99 -0.91
N LEU A 19 4.84 13.25 0.03
CA LEU A 19 5.21 11.87 0.36
C LEU A 19 4.14 10.91 -0.17
N THR A 20 4.57 9.78 -0.72
CA THR A 20 3.70 8.74 -1.24
C THR A 20 4.26 7.37 -0.88
N GLY A 21 3.39 6.37 -0.71
CA GLY A 21 3.76 5.02 -0.34
C GLY A 21 2.54 4.12 -0.14
N ASP A 22 2.79 2.85 0.17
CA ASP A 22 1.77 1.87 0.56
C ASP A 22 2.33 0.99 1.67
N THR A 23 1.77 1.11 2.87
CA THR A 23 2.27 0.43 4.07
C THR A 23 1.97 -1.07 4.05
N SER A 24 0.92 -1.49 3.35
CA SER A 24 0.57 -2.90 3.17
C SER A 24 1.51 -3.65 2.22
N GLN A 25 2.29 -2.91 1.41
CA GLN A 25 3.29 -3.43 0.46
C GLN A 25 4.73 -3.33 0.97
N THR A 26 4.94 -3.08 2.27
CA THR A 26 6.29 -2.98 2.83
C THR A 26 6.97 -4.34 2.89
N VAL A 27 8.00 -4.55 2.05
CA VAL A 27 8.81 -5.80 2.02
C VAL A 27 10.06 -5.70 2.89
N SER A 28 10.46 -4.50 3.29
CA SER A 28 11.68 -4.25 4.07
C SER A 28 11.36 -3.98 5.53
N ARG A 29 11.87 -4.84 6.43
CA ARG A 29 11.71 -4.71 7.89
C ARG A 29 12.39 -3.48 8.50
N ALA A 30 13.27 -2.80 7.74
CA ALA A 30 14.08 -1.69 8.24
C ALA A 30 13.44 -0.31 8.00
N VAL A 31 12.58 -0.18 6.98
CA VAL A 31 11.98 1.10 6.56
C VAL A 31 10.47 0.96 6.62
N GLU A 32 9.97 0.75 7.84
CA GLU A 32 8.54 0.70 8.12
C GLU A 32 8.12 2.05 8.69
N PHE A 33 7.14 2.68 8.08
CA PHE A 33 6.46 3.84 8.66
C PHE A 33 4.98 3.76 8.39
N ARG A 34 4.19 4.24 9.34
CA ARG A 34 2.75 4.44 9.13
C ARG A 34 2.47 5.88 8.75
N PHE A 35 1.37 6.10 8.05
CA PHE A 35 0.93 7.46 7.73
C PHE A 35 0.63 8.27 9.00
N CYS A 36 0.15 7.62 10.07
CA CYS A 36 -0.03 8.28 11.37
C CYS A 36 1.30 8.72 12.01
N ASP A 37 2.39 7.98 11.77
CA ASP A 37 3.73 8.34 12.28
C ASP A 37 4.27 9.56 11.53
N LEU A 38 4.02 9.64 10.21
CA LEU A 38 4.29 10.84 9.42
C LEU A 38 3.50 12.04 9.93
N GLN A 39 2.18 11.92 10.11
CA GLN A 39 1.34 13.01 10.63
C GLN A 39 1.83 13.50 11.99
N SER A 40 2.22 12.58 12.88
CA SER A 40 2.79 12.91 14.19
C SER A 40 4.12 13.67 14.08
N LEU A 41 4.98 13.28 13.12
CA LEU A 41 6.23 13.99 12.84
C LEU A 41 5.97 15.39 12.26
N PHE A 42 5.02 15.53 11.34
CA PHE A 42 4.62 16.85 10.83
C PHE A 42 4.09 17.73 11.96
N HIS A 43 3.27 17.20 12.86
CA HIS A 43 2.81 17.95 14.04
C HIS A 43 3.96 18.33 14.99
N HIS A 44 4.99 17.49 15.12
CA HIS A 44 6.12 17.77 16.00
C HIS A 44 7.08 18.83 15.42
N PHE A 45 7.40 18.71 14.14
CA PHE A 45 8.40 19.54 13.47
C PHE A 45 7.82 20.79 12.82
N ASN A 46 6.57 20.75 12.36
CA ASN A 46 5.87 21.89 11.81
C ASN A 46 5.09 22.58 12.93
N ARG A 47 5.42 23.84 13.22
CA ARG A 47 4.68 24.68 14.19
C ARG A 47 3.39 25.25 13.60
N SER A 48 3.09 24.95 12.34
CA SER A 48 1.85 25.32 11.69
C SER A 48 0.74 24.34 12.11
N GLU A 49 -0.49 24.83 12.23
CA GLU A 49 -1.66 24.01 12.63
C GLU A 49 -2.12 23.03 11.53
N LYS A 50 -1.52 23.06 10.34
CA LYS A 50 -1.92 22.23 9.20
C LYS A 50 -1.12 20.94 9.12
N VAL A 51 -1.70 19.88 9.66
CA VAL A 51 -1.25 18.50 9.42
C VAL A 51 -1.66 18.08 8.01
N PRO A 52 -0.77 17.46 7.21
CA PRO A 52 -1.12 17.00 5.88
C PRO A 52 -2.21 15.92 5.91
N GLU A 53 -3.21 16.08 5.05
CA GLU A 53 -4.27 15.10 4.84
C GLU A 53 -3.75 13.92 4.00
N LEU A 54 -4.26 12.72 4.28
CA LEU A 54 -3.91 11.51 3.54
C LEU A 54 -4.84 11.37 2.32
N ASP A 55 -4.30 11.60 1.14
CA ASP A 55 -5.00 11.34 -0.12
C ASP A 55 -4.78 9.90 -0.60
N GLN A 56 -5.85 9.11 -0.64
CA GLN A 56 -5.79 7.71 -1.10
C GLN A 56 -6.15 7.57 -2.58
N LEU A 57 -5.25 6.94 -3.35
CA LEU A 57 -5.46 6.65 -4.77
C LEU A 57 -6.20 5.32 -4.95
N LEU A 58 -7.53 5.35 -4.81
CA LEU A 58 -8.35 4.14 -4.73
C LEU A 58 -8.54 3.38 -6.06
N ILE A 59 -8.29 4.02 -7.21
CA ILE A 59 -8.55 3.39 -8.51
C ILE A 59 -7.31 2.67 -9.02
N ASN A 60 -7.37 1.34 -9.06
CA ASN A 60 -6.32 0.51 -9.60
C ASN A 60 -6.56 0.26 -11.09
N PHE A 61 -5.77 0.94 -11.93
CA PHE A 61 -5.85 0.80 -13.38
C PHE A 61 -5.07 -0.41 -13.94
N ARG A 62 -4.26 -1.08 -13.10
CA ARG A 62 -3.39 -2.18 -13.53
C ARG A 62 -4.03 -3.55 -13.37
N SER A 63 -4.92 -3.70 -12.39
CA SER A 63 -5.51 -4.97 -12.01
C SER A 63 -7.04 -4.97 -12.15
N HIS A 64 -7.58 -6.15 -12.40
CA HIS A 64 -9.02 -6.37 -12.46
C HIS A 64 -9.65 -6.43 -11.05
N GLN A 65 -10.88 -5.95 -10.89
CA GLN A 65 -11.61 -5.92 -9.62
C GLN A 65 -11.64 -7.28 -8.92
N LYS A 66 -11.83 -8.38 -9.67
CA LYS A 66 -11.90 -9.71 -9.05
C LYS A 66 -10.55 -10.19 -8.50
N ILE A 67 -9.42 -9.76 -9.08
CA ILE A 67 -8.09 -10.03 -8.53
C ILE A 67 -7.86 -9.20 -7.27
N LEU A 68 -8.24 -7.92 -7.31
CA LEU A 68 -8.11 -7.01 -6.17
C LEU A 68 -8.98 -7.48 -4.99
N ALA A 69 -10.21 -7.89 -5.25
CA ALA A 69 -11.11 -8.44 -4.24
C ALA A 69 -10.54 -9.70 -3.58
N LEU A 70 -9.93 -10.59 -4.37
CA LEU A 70 -9.25 -11.78 -3.85
C LEU A 70 -8.06 -11.40 -2.97
N SER A 71 -7.19 -10.50 -3.45
CA SER A 71 -6.03 -10.03 -2.69
C SER A 71 -6.44 -9.36 -1.37
N HIS A 72 -7.41 -8.44 -1.43
CA HIS A 72 -7.87 -7.71 -0.25
C HIS A 72 -8.49 -8.64 0.80
N ARG A 73 -9.43 -9.52 0.40
CA ARG A 73 -10.10 -10.43 1.34
C ARG A 73 -9.21 -11.58 1.81
N GLY A 74 -8.30 -12.05 0.95
CA GLY A 74 -7.48 -13.22 1.22
C GLY A 74 -6.15 -12.92 1.91
N VAL A 75 -5.63 -11.70 1.78
CA VAL A 75 -4.28 -11.34 2.26
C VAL A 75 -4.33 -10.07 3.10
N VAL A 76 -4.78 -8.95 2.53
CA VAL A 76 -4.67 -7.63 3.18
C VAL A 76 -5.52 -7.55 4.45
N GLN A 77 -6.81 -7.90 4.39
CA GLN A 77 -7.70 -7.85 5.55
C GLN A 77 -7.23 -8.78 6.69
N PRO A 78 -6.81 -10.04 6.45
CA PRO A 78 -6.17 -10.85 7.49
C PRO A 78 -4.93 -10.21 8.11
N LEU A 79 -4.07 -9.58 7.31
CA LEU A 79 -2.87 -8.90 7.81
C LEU A 79 -3.21 -7.69 8.68
N GLU A 80 -4.17 -6.85 8.26
CA GLU A 80 -4.67 -5.72 9.04
C GLU A 80 -5.28 -6.15 10.38
N LEU A 81 -5.92 -7.32 10.43
CA LEU A 81 -6.48 -7.90 11.65
C LEU A 81 -5.41 -8.51 12.56
N ALA A 82 -4.41 -9.18 11.99
CA ALA A 82 -3.34 -9.84 12.74
C ALA A 82 -2.31 -8.83 13.30
N PHE A 83 -2.06 -7.73 12.59
CA PHE A 83 -1.03 -6.74 12.94
C PHE A 83 -1.57 -5.30 12.97
N PRO A 84 -2.57 -5.00 13.82
CA PRO A 84 -3.29 -3.72 13.81
C PRO A 84 -2.43 -2.50 14.17
N HIS A 85 -1.26 -2.72 14.76
CA HIS A 85 -0.31 -1.66 15.11
C HIS A 85 0.83 -1.51 14.10
N ALA A 86 1.01 -2.47 13.19
CA ALA A 86 2.07 -2.44 12.19
C ALA A 86 1.58 -1.97 10.81
N ILE A 87 0.29 -2.17 10.49
CA ILE A 87 -0.28 -1.86 9.17
C ILE A 87 -1.38 -0.81 9.33
N ASP A 88 -1.36 0.22 8.47
CA ASP A 88 -2.46 1.18 8.39
C ASP A 88 -3.68 0.56 7.73
N LYS A 89 -4.86 0.83 8.30
CA LYS A 89 -6.12 0.47 7.65
C LYS A 89 -6.44 1.49 6.56
N LEU A 90 -6.26 1.09 5.32
CA LEU A 90 -6.57 1.91 4.14
C LEU A 90 -7.84 1.40 3.46
N ALA A 91 -8.46 2.26 2.64
CA ALA A 91 -9.60 1.84 1.86
C ALA A 91 -9.14 0.89 0.75
N ALA A 92 -9.95 -0.13 0.46
CA ALA A 92 -9.62 -1.14 -0.53
C ALA A 92 -9.60 -0.54 -1.94
N ASP A 93 -8.59 -0.93 -2.72
CA ASP A 93 -8.50 -0.63 -4.14
C ASP A 93 -9.75 -1.11 -4.91
N THR A 94 -10.22 -0.24 -5.80
CA THR A 94 -11.25 -0.54 -6.78
C THR A 94 -10.63 -0.64 -8.17
N GLY A 95 -10.82 -1.77 -8.83
CA GLY A 95 -10.35 -2.01 -10.18
C GLY A 95 -11.18 -1.23 -11.18
N HIS A 96 -10.51 -0.64 -12.17
CA HIS A 96 -11.19 0.06 -13.27
C HIS A 96 -12.07 -0.88 -14.14
N ARG A 97 -11.80 -2.19 -14.10
CA ARG A 97 -12.52 -3.22 -14.88
C ARG A 97 -12.70 -4.47 -14.03
N ASP A 98 -13.81 -5.19 -14.21
CA ASP A 98 -14.10 -6.39 -13.41
C ASP A 98 -13.14 -7.55 -13.65
N GLY A 99 -12.85 -7.83 -14.93
CA GLY A 99 -12.06 -8.98 -15.38
C GLY A 99 -12.72 -10.35 -15.18
N VAL A 100 -11.95 -11.38 -15.53
CA VAL A 100 -12.33 -12.79 -15.33
C VAL A 100 -12.17 -13.19 -13.86
N LEU A 101 -12.95 -14.20 -13.44
CA LEU A 101 -12.85 -14.72 -12.07
C LEU A 101 -11.51 -15.47 -11.93
N PRO A 102 -10.71 -15.21 -10.87
CA PRO A 102 -9.51 -15.99 -10.59
C PRO A 102 -9.87 -17.47 -10.38
N VAL A 103 -9.06 -18.37 -10.94
CA VAL A 103 -9.22 -19.81 -10.79
C VAL A 103 -8.05 -20.37 -10.00
N ILE A 104 -8.33 -21.22 -9.03
CA ILE A 104 -7.31 -21.99 -8.33
C ILE A 104 -6.97 -23.20 -9.21
N VAL A 105 -5.76 -23.21 -9.76
CA VAL A 105 -5.27 -24.36 -10.52
C VAL A 105 -4.62 -25.32 -9.54
N LYS A 106 -5.10 -26.57 -9.52
CA LYS A 106 -4.50 -27.66 -8.75
C LYS A 106 -3.65 -28.50 -9.70
N ASP A 107 -2.46 -28.90 -9.27
CA ASP A 107 -1.54 -29.79 -9.99
C ASP A 107 -1.02 -29.27 -11.34
N VAL A 108 -0.32 -28.14 -11.32
CA VAL A 108 0.48 -27.69 -12.46
C VAL A 108 1.90 -28.22 -12.29
N ALA A 109 2.36 -29.10 -13.19
CA ALA A 109 3.78 -29.44 -13.27
C ALA A 109 4.57 -28.14 -13.47
N LEU A 110 5.71 -27.96 -12.79
CA LEU A 110 6.48 -26.69 -12.81
C LEU A 110 6.87 -26.23 -14.24
N GLU A 111 6.89 -27.16 -15.21
CA GLU A 111 7.03 -26.88 -16.64
C GLU A 111 5.83 -26.12 -17.24
N ASP A 112 4.59 -26.45 -16.86
CA ASP A 112 3.35 -25.89 -17.43
C ASP A 112 2.98 -24.51 -16.85
N ALA A 113 3.57 -24.13 -15.71
CA ALA A 113 3.36 -22.81 -15.09
C ALA A 113 3.99 -21.66 -15.90
N ARG A 114 4.90 -21.98 -16.83
CA ARG A 114 5.49 -20.99 -17.74
C ARG A 114 4.68 -20.90 -19.04
N CYS A 115 3.82 -19.90 -19.07
CA CYS A 115 3.18 -19.35 -20.28
C CYS A 115 2.03 -20.18 -20.88
N THR A 116 0.85 -20.13 -20.25
CA THR A 116 -0.41 -20.37 -20.98
C THR A 116 -0.95 -19.07 -21.56
N ARG A 117 -0.25 -18.49 -22.56
CA ARG A 117 -0.93 -17.65 -23.56
C ARG A 117 -1.59 -18.57 -24.59
N LYS A 118 -2.68 -19.23 -24.19
CA LYS A 118 -3.60 -19.85 -25.14
C LYS A 118 -5.01 -19.80 -24.57
N TYR A 119 -5.67 -18.67 -24.76
CA TYR A 119 -7.11 -18.65 -24.95
C TYR A 119 -7.41 -17.71 -26.12
N SER A 120 -8.10 -18.28 -27.11
CA SER A 120 -8.50 -17.74 -28.41
C SER A 120 -9.35 -16.48 -28.35
#